data_AF-A0A817MGQ5-F1
#
_entry.id   AF-A0A817MGQ5-F1
#
_cell.length_a   1.000
_cell.length_b   1.000
_cell.length_c   1.000
_cell.angle_alpha   90.00
_cell.angle_beta   90.00
_cell.angle_gamma   90.00
#
_symmetry.space_group_name_H-M   'P 1'
#
loop_
_entity.id
_entity.type
_entity.pdbx_description
1 polymer ?
#
loop_
_entity_poly.entity_id
_entity_poly.type
_entity_poly.pdbx_seq_one_letter_code
_entity_poly.pdbx_strand_id
1 'polypeptide(L)'
;MLLTGTNSVRCTPASTIIIQINTVINFLRSRYLHLSDKHCINIVPCFPCFKPFYPLNTYDSLLDNFAQYNALLFDLSIALNFTIVDFHVMDHHIGVDRMHLDFKYTSLVKNSIIHYFEYLSSTLAPSLIKLPGRSKEAEARHNKRRHIKLPLKQQQFYLTRSITSLWSFKSIKNYLHQQKLKLQKIPPIYRTTLRFQFNDHVDLQTAEGALPQDAFSQQSYS
;
A
#
# COMPACT_ATOMS: atom_id res chain seq x y z
N MET A 1 3.20 3.19 9.86
CA MET A 1 4.23 2.36 10.51
C MET A 1 5.52 2.54 9.73
N LEU A 2 6.59 2.96 10.41
CA LEU A 2 7.91 3.12 9.81
C LEU A 2 8.80 1.99 10.31
N LEU A 3 9.29 1.17 9.38
CA LEU A 3 10.33 0.17 9.63
C LEU A 3 11.67 0.84 9.32
N THR A 4 12.30 1.42 10.34
CA THR A 4 13.61 2.06 10.18
C THR A 4 14.71 1.17 10.75
N GLY A 5 15.78 1.00 10.00
CA GLY A 5 17.08 1.27 10.59
C GLY A 5 18.07 0.11 10.73
N THR A 6 17.73 -1.17 10.55
CA THR A 6 18.74 -2.24 10.79
C THR A 6 20.02 -2.03 9.97
N ASN A 7 19.93 -1.57 8.73
CA ASN A 7 21.11 -1.21 7.94
C ASN A 7 21.81 0.07 8.38
N SER A 8 21.05 1.06 8.86
CA SER A 8 21.62 2.32 9.38
C SER A 8 22.33 2.11 10.72
N VAL A 9 21.71 1.37 11.65
CA VAL A 9 22.28 1.05 12.98
C VAL A 9 23.53 0.18 12.84
N ARG A 10 23.70 -0.57 11.74
CA ARG A 10 24.94 -1.32 11.47
C ARG A 10 26.14 -0.45 11.11
N CYS A 11 25.94 0.78 10.63
CA CYS A 11 27.03 1.60 10.12
C CYS A 11 27.02 3.05 10.63
N THR A 12 26.06 3.39 11.47
CA THR A 12 25.88 4.76 11.98
C THR A 12 25.64 4.68 13.49
N PRO A 13 26.29 5.53 14.30
CA PRO A 13 26.02 5.61 15.73
C PRO A 13 24.54 5.84 16.03
N ALA A 14 24.03 5.13 17.05
CA ALA A 14 22.65 5.18 17.49
C ALA A 14 22.15 6.61 17.73
N SER A 15 22.95 7.42 18.42
CA SER A 15 22.66 8.82 18.71
C SER A 15 22.35 9.65 17.45
N THR A 16 23.14 9.48 16.39
CA THR A 16 22.93 10.16 15.11
C THR A 16 21.60 9.77 14.47
N ILE A 17 21.26 8.47 14.49
CA ILE A 17 20.00 7.97 13.94
C ILE A 17 18.82 8.52 14.72
N ILE A 18 18.91 8.58 16.05
CA ILE A 18 17.86 9.11 16.92
C ILE A 18 17.61 10.60 16.68
N ILE A 19 18.66 11.40 16.46
CA ILE A 19 18.53 12.81 16.05
C ILE A 19 17.78 12.93 14.71
N GLN A 20 18.08 12.06 13.75
CA GLN A 20 17.38 12.04 12.46
C GLN A 20 15.91 11.66 12.62
N ILE A 21 15.60 10.63 13.44
CA ILE A 21 14.22 10.22 13.74
C ILE A 21 13.45 11.38 14.39
N ASN A 22 14.03 12.03 15.41
CA ASN A 22 13.44 13.21 16.05
C ASN A 22 13.11 14.31 15.01
N THR A 23 14.05 14.59 14.11
CA THR A 23 13.88 15.60 13.05
C THR A 23 12.73 15.23 12.11
N VAL A 24 12.67 13.97 11.66
CA VAL A 24 11.61 13.48 10.77
C VAL A 24 10.25 13.55 11.45
N ILE A 25 10.13 13.15 12.72
CA ILE A 25 8.86 13.20 13.47
C ILE A 25 8.37 14.65 13.61
N ASN A 26 9.24 15.58 14.03
CA ASN A 26 8.87 16.98 14.21
C ASN A 26 8.45 17.63 12.88
N PHE A 27 9.15 17.29 11.80
CA PHE A 27 8.81 17.74 10.45
C PHE A 27 7.46 17.19 9.96
N LEU A 28 7.18 15.91 10.23
CA LEU A 28 5.89 15.31 9.88
C LEU A 28 4.75 16.01 10.64
N ARG A 29 4.92 16.27 11.93
CA ARG A 29 3.91 16.92 12.78
C ARG A 29 3.69 18.38 12.44
N SER A 30 4.72 19.12 12.03
CA SER A 30 4.55 20.50 11.59
C SER A 30 3.68 20.63 10.34
N ARG A 31 3.57 19.56 9.53
CA ARG A 31 2.76 19.51 8.31
C ARG A 31 1.41 18.83 8.48
N TYR A 32 1.34 17.85 9.39
CA TYR A 32 0.18 17.00 9.56
C TYR A 32 -0.21 16.93 11.04
N LEU A 33 -1.11 17.83 11.45
CA LEU A 33 -1.51 17.99 12.85
C LEU A 33 -2.00 16.69 13.51
N HIS A 34 -2.71 15.84 12.76
CA HIS A 34 -3.22 14.56 13.24
C HIS A 34 -2.10 13.57 13.66
N LEU A 35 -0.86 13.75 13.20
CA LEU A 35 0.28 12.92 13.61
C LEU A 35 0.80 13.26 15.02
N SER A 36 0.19 14.22 15.71
CA SER A 36 0.47 14.53 17.12
C SER A 36 -0.11 13.48 18.07
N ASP A 37 -1.08 12.69 17.61
CA ASP A 37 -1.63 11.57 18.37
C ASP A 37 -0.59 10.43 18.49
N LYS A 38 -0.55 9.81 19.68
CA LYS A 38 0.41 8.76 20.04
C LYS A 38 0.39 7.57 19.09
N HIS A 39 -0.78 7.19 18.59
CA HIS A 39 -0.96 6.00 17.76
C HIS A 39 -0.83 6.29 16.26
N CYS A 40 -0.72 7.56 15.86
CA CYS A 40 -0.57 7.93 14.46
C CYS A 40 0.86 7.75 13.93
N ILE A 41 1.87 7.80 14.80
CA ILE A 41 3.26 7.46 14.46
C ILE A 41 3.63 6.18 15.20
N ASN A 42 3.97 5.15 14.43
CA ASN A 42 4.35 3.84 14.94
C ASN A 42 5.73 3.48 14.39
N ILE A 43 6.69 3.25 15.28
CA ILE A 43 8.07 2.87 14.92
C ILE A 43 8.39 1.51 15.54
N VAL A 44 9.06 0.67 14.76
CA VAL A 44 9.48 -0.66 15.20
C VAL A 44 10.94 -0.57 15.65
N PRO A 45 11.32 -1.15 16.81
CA PRO A 45 12.71 -1.21 17.23
C PRO A 45 13.51 -2.09 16.27
N CYS A 46 14.84 -1.95 16.29
CA CYS A 46 15.67 -2.78 15.44
C CYS A 46 15.66 -4.23 15.94
N PHE A 47 15.46 -5.17 15.01
CA PHE A 47 15.61 -6.60 15.29
C PHE A 47 17.07 -6.94 15.61
N PRO A 48 17.33 -8.04 16.33
CA PRO A 48 18.69 -8.54 16.52
C PRO A 48 19.43 -8.67 15.18
N CYS A 49 20.70 -8.26 15.18
CA CYS A 49 21.56 -8.31 14.00
C CYS A 49 22.97 -8.70 14.44
N PHE A 50 23.54 -9.69 13.76
CA PHE A 50 24.83 -10.30 14.09
C PHE A 50 25.81 -10.23 12.93
N LYS A 51 25.61 -9.25 12.04
CA LYS A 51 26.44 -9.02 10.86
C LYS A 51 27.10 -7.64 10.94
N PRO A 52 28.28 -7.50 11.56
CA PRO A 52 29.02 -6.24 11.65
C PRO A 52 29.25 -5.57 10.29
N PHE A 53 29.47 -4.27 10.30
CA PHE A 53 29.80 -3.48 9.10
C PHE A 53 30.55 -2.21 9.50
N TYR A 54 31.47 -1.73 8.65
CA TYR A 54 32.23 -0.52 8.95
C TYR A 54 31.30 0.70 9.20
N PRO A 55 31.52 1.50 10.26
CA PRO A 55 32.63 1.46 11.21
C PRO A 55 32.44 0.53 12.42
N LEU A 56 31.24 -0.03 12.64
CA LEU A 56 30.92 -0.98 13.71
C LEU A 56 31.30 -2.41 13.29
N ASN A 57 32.60 -2.64 13.20
CA ASN A 57 33.20 -3.83 12.61
C ASN A 57 33.33 -5.03 13.57
N THR A 58 33.04 -4.85 14.86
CA THR A 58 33.01 -5.95 15.84
C THR A 58 31.59 -6.32 16.24
N TYR A 59 31.41 -7.54 16.73
CA TYR A 59 30.13 -8.00 17.25
C TYR A 59 29.68 -7.16 18.46
N ASP A 60 30.59 -6.89 19.39
CA ASP A 60 30.28 -6.12 20.60
C ASP A 60 29.91 -4.68 20.29
N SER A 61 30.67 -3.99 19.42
CA SER A 61 30.35 -2.61 19.02
C SER A 61 29.01 -2.52 18.28
N LEU A 62 28.65 -3.55 17.52
CA LEU A 62 27.34 -3.65 16.88
C LEU A 62 26.24 -3.82 17.92
N LEU A 63 26.38 -4.78 18.83
CA LEU A 63 25.39 -5.05 19.87
C LEU A 63 25.16 -3.84 20.76
N ASP A 64 26.24 -3.17 21.19
CA ASP A 64 26.17 -1.95 22.00
C ASP A 64 25.40 -0.86 21.26
N ASN A 65 25.65 -0.68 19.95
CA ASN A 65 24.94 0.31 19.16
C ASN A 65 23.46 -0.04 18.97
N PHE A 66 23.10 -1.32 18.81
CA PHE A 66 21.72 -1.78 18.74
C PHE A 66 20.99 -1.58 20.07
N ALA A 67 21.62 -1.94 21.19
CA ALA A 67 21.07 -1.73 22.53
C ALA A 67 20.86 -0.24 22.80
N GLN A 68 21.85 0.59 22.49
CA GLN A 68 21.77 2.05 22.64
C GLN A 68 20.67 2.64 21.75
N TYR A 69 20.53 2.21 20.50
CA TYR A 69 19.48 2.67 19.61
C TYR A 69 18.09 2.35 20.16
N ASN A 70 17.85 1.11 20.59
CA ASN A 70 16.55 0.69 21.10
C ASN A 70 16.19 1.42 22.41
N ALA A 71 17.16 1.64 23.30
CA ALA A 71 16.96 2.43 24.52
C ALA A 71 16.64 3.90 24.21
N LEU A 72 17.43 4.56 23.37
CA LEU A 72 17.20 5.95 22.98
C LEU A 72 15.88 6.13 22.20
N LEU A 73 15.48 5.13 21.41
CA LEU A 73 14.20 5.15 20.69
C LEU A 73 13.04 5.10 21.68
N PHE A 74 13.16 4.29 22.74
CA PHE A 74 12.19 4.22 23.83
C PHE A 74 12.05 5.57 24.55
N ASP A 75 13.17 6.18 24.94
CA ASP A 75 13.17 7.51 25.55
C ASP A 75 12.54 8.57 24.63
N LEU A 76 12.89 8.54 23.35
CA LEU A 76 12.32 9.44 22.34
C LEU A 76 10.81 9.21 22.17
N SER A 77 10.33 7.97 22.27
CA SER A 77 8.91 7.65 22.17
C SER A 77 8.08 8.24 23.30
N ILE A 78 8.65 8.33 24.49
CA ILE A 78 8.05 9.00 25.64
C ILE A 78 8.08 10.51 25.40
N ALA A 79 9.26 11.05 25.07
CA ALA A 79 9.46 12.50 24.90
C ALA A 79 8.59 13.10 23.78
N LEU A 80 8.46 12.38 22.66
CA LEU A 80 7.66 12.79 21.52
C LEU A 80 6.27 12.15 21.51
N ASN A 81 5.88 11.36 22.49
CA ASN A 81 4.57 10.70 22.53
C ASN A 81 4.21 9.99 21.20
N PHE A 82 4.97 8.98 20.81
CA PHE A 82 4.62 8.07 19.71
C PHE A 82 4.64 6.61 20.18
N THR A 83 4.13 5.69 19.37
CA THR A 83 4.04 4.27 19.74
C THR A 83 5.23 3.47 19.22
N ILE A 84 5.87 2.71 20.11
CA ILE A 84 6.79 1.65 19.71
C ILE A 84 6.01 0.34 19.57
N VAL A 85 6.22 -0.35 18.45
CA VAL A 85 5.61 -1.65 18.19
C VAL A 85 6.71 -2.70 18.21
N ASP A 86 6.77 -3.49 19.27
CA ASP A 86 7.65 -4.65 19.36
C ASP A 86 6.98 -5.87 18.75
N PHE A 87 7.69 -6.55 17.85
CA PHE A 87 7.24 -7.81 17.25
C PHE A 87 7.78 -9.03 17.99
N HIS A 88 8.56 -8.84 19.05
CA HIS A 88 9.20 -9.89 19.85
C HIS A 88 10.08 -10.83 19.00
N VAL A 89 10.83 -10.25 18.05
CA VAL A 89 11.82 -10.98 17.26
C VAL A 89 13.07 -11.21 18.13
N MET A 90 13.36 -12.48 18.43
CA MET A 90 14.49 -12.93 19.22
C MET A 90 15.65 -13.42 18.34
N ASP A 91 16.82 -13.60 18.94
CA ASP A 91 18.05 -14.03 18.25
C ASP A 91 17.89 -15.30 17.42
N HIS A 92 17.19 -16.30 17.96
CA HIS A 92 16.94 -17.58 17.30
C HIS A 92 15.92 -17.49 16.14
N HIS A 93 15.31 -16.31 15.92
CA HIS A 93 14.48 -16.03 14.77
C HIS A 93 15.27 -15.50 13.56
N ILE A 94 16.53 -15.12 13.74
CA ILE A 94 17.38 -14.58 12.68
C ILE A 94 17.92 -15.72 11.83
N GLY A 95 17.88 -15.53 10.50
CA GLY A 95 18.35 -16.50 9.53
C GLY A 95 19.87 -16.63 9.47
N VAL A 96 20.34 -17.52 8.61
CA VAL A 96 21.77 -17.85 8.43
C VAL A 96 22.60 -16.62 8.03
N ASP A 97 21.99 -15.64 7.37
CA ASP A 97 22.66 -14.40 6.95
C ASP A 97 22.91 -13.41 8.10
N ARG A 98 22.46 -13.75 9.31
CA ARG A 98 22.68 -13.00 10.55
C ARG A 98 22.06 -11.61 10.56
N MET A 99 21.07 -11.35 9.72
CA MET A 99 20.46 -10.02 9.58
C MET A 99 18.96 -10.08 9.35
N HIS A 100 18.50 -10.98 8.48
CA HIS A 100 17.10 -11.06 8.13
C HIS A 100 16.40 -12.12 8.98
N LEU A 101 15.10 -11.92 9.20
CA LEU A 101 14.26 -12.91 9.82
C LEU A 101 14.27 -14.20 8.97
N ASP A 102 14.45 -15.35 9.61
CA ASP A 102 14.31 -16.64 8.91
C ASP A 102 12.88 -16.77 8.38
N PHE A 103 12.76 -17.26 7.14
CA PHE A 103 11.48 -17.40 6.45
C PHE A 103 10.44 -18.16 7.28
N LYS A 104 10.86 -19.17 8.06
CA LYS A 104 9.95 -19.96 8.90
C LYS A 104 9.25 -19.14 10.00
N TYR A 105 9.81 -17.99 10.40
CA TYR A 105 9.22 -17.11 11.42
C TYR A 105 8.53 -15.88 10.83
N THR A 106 8.40 -15.77 9.51
CA THR A 106 7.68 -14.64 8.89
C THR A 106 6.22 -14.53 9.33
N SER A 107 5.59 -15.65 9.67
CA SER A 107 4.24 -15.72 10.23
C SER A 107 4.13 -15.00 11.59
N LEU A 108 5.19 -14.98 12.40
CA LEU A 108 5.22 -14.31 13.69
C LEU A 108 5.05 -12.80 13.51
N VAL A 109 5.87 -12.16 12.67
CA VAL A 109 5.76 -10.72 12.39
C VAL A 109 4.41 -10.40 11.74
N LYS A 110 3.95 -11.24 10.82
CA LYS A 110 2.63 -11.07 10.18
C LYS A 110 1.49 -11.07 11.21
N ASN A 111 1.48 -12.04 12.12
CA ASN A 111 0.45 -12.15 13.15
C ASN A 111 0.52 -10.98 14.14
N SER A 112 1.71 -10.55 14.54
CA SER A 112 1.87 -9.38 15.40
C SER A 112 1.37 -8.08 14.74
N ILE A 113 1.58 -7.92 13.43
CA ILE A 113 1.02 -6.79 12.67
C ILE A 113 -0.52 -6.86 12.65
N ILE A 114 -1.09 -8.04 12.38
CA ILE A 114 -2.55 -8.23 12.36
C ILE A 114 -3.14 -7.90 13.73
N HIS A 115 -2.62 -8.49 14.81
CA HIS A 115 -3.08 -8.23 16.17
C HIS A 115 -2.93 -6.76 16.57
N TYR A 116 -1.86 -6.08 16.13
CA TYR A 116 -1.70 -4.66 16.38
C TYR A 116 -2.82 -3.83 15.73
N PHE A 117 -3.17 -4.10 14.48
CA PHE A 117 -4.25 -3.40 13.80
C PHE A 117 -5.64 -3.76 14.33
N GLU A 118 -5.86 -5.01 14.73
CA GLU A 118 -7.07 -5.44 15.44
C GLU A 118 -7.21 -4.68 16.77
N TYR A 119 -6.14 -4.62 17.56
CA TYR A 119 -6.09 -3.85 18.80
C TYR A 119 -6.45 -2.38 18.56
N LEU A 120 -5.77 -1.71 17.62
CA LEU A 120 -6.04 -0.32 17.27
C LEU A 120 -7.48 -0.08 16.82
N SER A 121 -8.09 -1.05 16.12
CA SER A 121 -9.48 -0.96 15.67
C SER A 121 -10.48 -1.20 16.80
N SER A 122 -10.09 -1.97 17.83
CA SER A 122 -10.90 -2.29 19.01
C SER A 122 -10.80 -1.22 20.11
N THR A 123 -9.67 -0.51 20.19
CA THR A 123 -9.54 0.66 21.05
C THR A 123 -10.40 1.78 20.46
N LEU A 124 -11.49 2.11 21.15
CA LEU A 124 -12.25 3.34 20.92
C LEU A 124 -11.27 4.51 20.90
N ALA A 125 -10.92 5.00 19.71
CA ALA A 125 -10.18 6.25 19.58
C ALA A 125 -10.97 7.31 20.39
N PRO A 126 -10.35 8.04 21.34
CA PRO A 126 -11.02 9.13 21.97
C PRO A 126 -11.51 10.06 20.86
N SER A 127 -12.84 10.19 20.75
CA SER A 127 -13.53 10.96 19.71
C SER A 127 -13.35 12.48 19.85
N LEU A 128 -12.22 12.92 20.43
CA LEU A 128 -11.95 14.31 20.78
C LEU A 128 -11.12 15.04 19.73
N ILE A 129 -10.49 14.34 18.79
CA ILE A 129 -9.96 14.99 17.60
C ILE A 129 -11.02 14.79 16.52
N LYS A 130 -11.82 15.82 16.27
CA LYS A 130 -12.42 15.99 14.95
C LYS A 130 -11.26 15.88 13.98
N LEU A 131 -11.09 14.70 13.36
CA LEU A 131 -10.24 14.55 12.19
C LEU A 131 -10.63 15.74 11.32
N PRO A 132 -9.71 16.69 11.02
CA PRO A 132 -10.05 17.69 10.06
C PRO A 132 -10.39 16.88 8.82
N GLY A 133 -11.68 16.87 8.47
CA GLY A 133 -12.13 16.45 7.17
C GLY A 133 -11.22 17.12 6.15
N ARG A 134 -11.04 16.49 4.99
CA ARG A 134 -10.28 17.08 3.88
C ARG A 134 -10.51 18.59 3.89
N SER A 135 -9.45 19.39 3.85
CA SER A 135 -9.61 20.84 3.89
C SER A 135 -10.69 21.25 2.89
N LYS A 136 -11.49 22.28 3.21
CA LYS A 136 -12.57 22.72 2.31
C LYS A 136 -12.08 22.90 0.86
N GLU A 137 -10.82 23.28 0.70
CA GLU A 137 -10.12 23.37 -0.58
C GLU A 137 -9.80 22.01 -1.24
N ALA A 138 -9.42 21.00 -0.47
CA ALA A 138 -9.21 19.64 -0.97
C ALA A 138 -10.53 18.98 -1.35
N GLU A 139 -11.60 19.20 -0.57
CA GLU A 139 -12.96 18.77 -0.93
C GLU A 139 -13.47 19.50 -2.17
N ALA A 140 -13.31 20.83 -2.23
CA ALA A 140 -13.67 21.61 -3.41
C ALA A 140 -12.88 21.19 -4.64
N ARG A 141 -11.57 20.94 -4.53
CA ARG A 141 -10.74 20.42 -5.63
C ARG A 141 -11.18 19.03 -6.07
N HIS A 142 -11.48 18.15 -5.12
CA HIS A 142 -11.97 16.80 -5.41
C HIS A 142 -13.35 16.83 -6.08
N ASN A 143 -14.28 17.63 -5.56
CA ASN A 143 -15.62 17.79 -6.11
C ASN A 143 -15.57 18.46 -7.49
N LYS A 144 -14.74 19.48 -7.69
CA LYS A 144 -14.50 20.09 -9.01
C LYS A 144 -13.96 19.07 -10.01
N ARG A 145 -12.95 18.28 -9.63
CA ARG A 145 -12.42 17.19 -10.48
C ARG A 145 -13.49 16.14 -10.78
N ARG A 146 -14.34 15.79 -9.81
CA ARG A 146 -15.45 14.86 -9.99
C ARG A 146 -16.51 15.43 -10.93
N HIS A 147 -16.91 16.69 -10.76
CA HIS A 147 -17.85 17.40 -11.64
C HIS A 147 -17.33 17.56 -13.06
N ILE A 148 -16.03 17.72 -13.27
CA ILE A 148 -15.45 17.74 -14.63
C ILE A 148 -15.42 16.34 -15.24
N LYS A 149 -15.10 15.31 -14.45
CA LYS A 149 -15.01 13.92 -14.92
C LYS A 149 -16.37 13.25 -15.12
N LEU A 150 -17.42 13.69 -14.43
CA LEU A 150 -18.74 13.06 -14.46
C LEU A 150 -19.41 13.21 -15.84
N PRO A 151 -19.47 14.41 -16.48
CA PRO A 151 -19.97 14.57 -17.84
C PRO A 151 -19.16 13.75 -18.85
N LEU A 152 -17.83 13.76 -18.72
CA LEU A 152 -16.93 12.96 -19.57
C LEU A 152 -17.15 11.46 -19.43
N LYS A 153 -17.65 10.97 -18.28
CA LYS A 153 -18.05 9.57 -18.08
C LYS A 153 -19.48 9.31 -18.53
N GLN A 154 -20.38 10.29 -18.42
CA GLN A 154 -21.77 10.17 -18.86
C GLN A 154 -21.90 10.19 -20.38
N GLN A 155 -20.92 10.78 -21.09
CA GLN A 155 -20.81 10.74 -22.55
C GLN A 155 -20.18 9.45 -23.09
N GLN A 156 -19.87 8.47 -22.23
CA GLN A 156 -19.24 7.21 -22.67
C GLN A 156 -20.31 6.16 -22.95
N PHE A 157 -20.32 5.68 -24.19
CA PHE A 157 -21.21 4.63 -24.66
C PHE A 157 -20.57 3.28 -24.41
N TYR A 158 -21.33 2.35 -23.84
CA TYR A 158 -20.79 1.04 -23.46
C TYR A 158 -21.66 -0.10 -23.94
N LEU A 159 -21.02 -1.11 -24.53
CA LEU A 159 -21.65 -2.39 -24.82
C LEU A 159 -21.14 -3.43 -23.82
N THR A 160 -22.07 -4.21 -23.26
CA THR A 160 -21.73 -5.27 -22.29
C THR A 160 -22.08 -6.64 -22.86
N ARG A 161 -21.17 -7.60 -22.76
CA ARG A 161 -21.37 -8.99 -23.19
C ARG A 161 -20.87 -9.96 -22.13
N SER A 162 -21.58 -11.09 -22.00
CA SER A 162 -21.12 -12.22 -21.20
C SER A 162 -19.95 -12.90 -21.92
N ILE A 163 -18.96 -13.33 -21.17
CA ILE A 163 -17.75 -13.96 -21.71
C ILE A 163 -17.40 -15.22 -20.91
N THR A 164 -17.08 -16.29 -21.63
CA THR A 164 -16.58 -17.53 -21.04
C THR A 164 -15.08 -17.47 -20.78
N SER A 165 -14.59 -18.30 -19.86
CA SER A 165 -13.18 -18.32 -19.45
C SER A 165 -12.19 -18.76 -20.53
N LEU A 166 -12.68 -19.30 -21.64
CA LEU A 166 -11.86 -19.73 -22.78
C LEU A 166 -11.25 -18.55 -23.55
N TRP A 167 -11.90 -17.38 -23.49
CA TRP A 167 -11.49 -16.21 -24.26
C TRP A 167 -10.35 -15.45 -23.58
N SER A 168 -9.15 -15.53 -24.18
CA SER A 168 -8.03 -14.68 -23.78
C SER A 168 -8.20 -13.24 -24.29
N PHE A 169 -7.59 -12.26 -23.62
CA PHE A 169 -7.60 -10.86 -24.07
C PHE A 169 -7.04 -10.68 -25.50
N LYS A 170 -6.07 -11.52 -25.89
CA LYS A 170 -5.52 -11.54 -27.26
C LYS A 170 -6.55 -12.04 -28.27
N SER A 171 -7.25 -13.14 -27.95
CA SER A 171 -8.30 -13.72 -28.80
C SER A 171 -9.46 -12.74 -29.02
N ILE A 172 -9.87 -12.04 -27.96
CA ILE A 172 -10.91 -11.01 -28.01
C ILE A 172 -10.51 -9.87 -28.95
N LYS A 173 -9.28 -9.36 -28.84
CA LYS A 173 -8.79 -8.30 -29.73
C LYS A 173 -8.80 -8.72 -31.20
N ASN A 174 -8.34 -9.93 -31.49
CA ASN A 174 -8.32 -10.45 -32.85
C ASN A 174 -9.73 -10.57 -33.43
N TYR A 175 -10.66 -11.13 -32.67
CA TYR A 175 -12.05 -11.28 -33.06
C TYR A 175 -12.71 -9.91 -33.34
N LEU A 176 -12.54 -8.93 -32.45
CA LEU A 176 -13.09 -7.59 -32.64
C LEU A 176 -12.50 -6.86 -33.84
N HIS A 177 -11.22 -7.09 -34.14
CA HIS A 177 -10.58 -6.56 -35.34
C HIS A 177 -11.20 -7.15 -36.62
N GLN A 178 -11.53 -8.45 -36.63
CA GLN A 178 -12.21 -9.10 -37.76
C GLN A 178 -13.62 -8.53 -37.98
N GLN A 179 -14.33 -8.19 -36.89
CA GLN A 179 -15.64 -7.53 -36.97
C GLN A 179 -15.57 -6.05 -37.38
N LYS A 180 -14.37 -5.50 -37.63
CA LYS A 180 -14.14 -4.12 -38.08
C LYS A 180 -14.81 -3.04 -37.22
N LEU A 181 -14.91 -3.27 -35.90
CA LEU A 181 -15.55 -2.35 -34.97
C LEU A 181 -14.60 -1.23 -34.53
N LYS A 182 -15.10 0.01 -34.55
CA LYS A 182 -14.38 1.19 -34.06
C LYS A 182 -14.54 1.32 -32.55
N LEU A 183 -13.57 0.81 -31.80
CA LEU A 183 -13.58 0.81 -30.34
C LEU A 183 -12.69 1.92 -29.80
N GLN A 184 -13.15 2.63 -28.77
CA GLN A 184 -12.31 3.57 -28.01
C GLN A 184 -11.35 2.81 -27.09
N LYS A 185 -11.89 1.83 -26.36
CA LYS A 185 -11.13 1.03 -25.40
C LYS A 185 -11.84 -0.28 -25.09
N ILE A 186 -11.04 -1.31 -24.80
CA ILE A 186 -11.51 -2.55 -24.17
C ILE A 186 -11.04 -2.53 -22.70
N PRO A 187 -11.92 -2.13 -21.76
CA PRO A 187 -11.72 -2.35 -20.32
C PRO A 187 -11.33 -3.80 -19.97
N PRO A 188 -10.64 -4.01 -18.84
CA PRO A 188 -10.34 -5.36 -18.36
C PRO A 188 -11.61 -6.15 -18.04
N ILE A 189 -11.56 -7.46 -18.27
CA ILE A 189 -12.65 -8.40 -17.99
C ILE A 189 -12.92 -8.43 -16.49
N TYR A 190 -14.19 -8.32 -16.09
CA TYR A 190 -14.59 -8.40 -14.69
C TYR A 190 -15.73 -9.39 -14.52
N ARG A 191 -15.57 -10.39 -13.63
CA ARG A 191 -16.61 -11.38 -13.27
C ARG A 191 -17.42 -11.85 -14.50
N THR A 192 -16.72 -12.44 -15.49
CA THR A 192 -17.31 -12.98 -16.73
C THR A 192 -18.07 -11.97 -17.59
N THR A 193 -17.77 -10.68 -17.44
CA THR A 193 -18.38 -9.60 -18.21
C THR A 193 -17.31 -8.84 -18.96
N LEU A 194 -17.53 -8.68 -20.26
CA LEU A 194 -16.73 -7.88 -21.17
C LEU A 194 -17.47 -6.58 -21.46
N ARG A 195 -16.81 -5.45 -21.23
CA ARG A 195 -17.37 -4.12 -21.47
C ARG A 195 -16.55 -3.42 -22.53
N PHE A 196 -17.19 -3.00 -23.60
CA PHE A 196 -16.60 -2.23 -24.69
C PHE A 196 -16.97 -0.77 -24.55
N GLN A 197 -16.03 0.12 -24.80
CA GLN A 197 -16.26 1.55 -24.77
C GLN A 197 -16.19 2.12 -26.19
N PHE A 198 -17.17 2.96 -26.55
CA PHE A 198 -17.30 3.61 -27.85
C PHE A 198 -17.25 5.14 -27.69
N ASN A 199 -16.78 5.81 -28.74
CA ASN A 199 -16.66 7.27 -28.77
C ASN A 199 -18.03 7.95 -28.97
N ASP A 200 -18.93 7.30 -29.71
CA ASP A 200 -20.26 7.82 -30.01
C ASP A 200 -21.31 6.70 -30.04
N HIS A 201 -22.58 7.12 -30.15
CA HIS A 201 -23.74 6.23 -30.14
C HIS A 201 -23.91 5.43 -31.44
N VAL A 202 -23.39 5.92 -32.56
CA VAL A 202 -23.51 5.26 -33.88
C VAL A 202 -22.63 4.01 -33.93
N ASP A 203 -21.40 4.14 -33.43
CA ASP A 203 -20.48 3.02 -33.27
C ASP A 203 -21.02 1.97 -32.28
N LEU A 204 -21.70 2.42 -31.20
CA LEU A 204 -22.38 1.51 -30.26
C LEU A 204 -23.48 0.70 -30.96
N GLN A 205 -24.39 1.34 -31.68
CA GLN A 205 -25.51 0.65 -32.37
C GLN A 205 -24.99 -0.33 -33.44
N THR A 206 -23.94 0.07 -34.15
CA THR A 206 -23.28 -0.82 -35.13
C THR A 206 -22.71 -2.06 -34.44
N ALA A 207 -22.06 -1.88 -33.29
CA ALA A 207 -21.52 -2.97 -32.50
C ALA A 207 -22.62 -3.86 -31.87
N GLU A 208 -23.77 -3.28 -31.49
CA GLU A 208 -24.92 -4.05 -31.01
C GLU A 208 -25.46 -5.01 -32.07
N GLY A 209 -25.52 -4.58 -33.32
CA GLY A 209 -25.92 -5.44 -34.45
C GLY A 209 -24.87 -6.47 -34.85
N ALA A 210 -23.58 -6.15 -34.72
CA ALA A 210 -22.48 -7.03 -35.13
C ALA A 210 -22.06 -8.06 -34.06
N LEU A 211 -22.30 -7.77 -32.77
CA LEU A 211 -21.94 -8.64 -31.66
C LEU A 211 -23.20 -9.16 -30.96
N PRO A 212 -23.69 -10.36 -31.28
CA PRO A 212 -24.82 -10.94 -30.56
C PRO A 212 -24.46 -11.18 -29.07
N GLN A 213 -25.46 -11.40 -28.21
CA GLN A 213 -25.26 -11.52 -26.76
C GLN A 213 -24.31 -12.67 -26.37
N ASP A 214 -24.27 -13.72 -27.18
CA ASP A 214 -23.51 -14.95 -27.03
C ASP A 214 -22.20 -14.98 -27.85
N ALA A 215 -21.79 -13.85 -28.45
CA ALA A 215 -20.59 -13.75 -29.30
C ALA A 215 -19.29 -14.25 -28.64
N PHE A 216 -19.23 -14.28 -27.30
CA PHE A 216 -18.08 -14.77 -26.52
C PHE A 216 -18.40 -16.05 -25.72
N SER A 217 -19.35 -16.82 -26.22
CA SER A 217 -19.67 -18.17 -25.73
C SER A 217 -18.57 -19.17 -26.12
N GLN A 218 -18.69 -20.39 -25.59
CA GLN A 218 -17.84 -21.51 -26.00
C GLN A 218 -18.09 -21.93 -27.46
N GLN A 219 -19.32 -21.78 -27.96
CA GLN A 219 -19.70 -22.16 -29.33
C GLN A 219 -19.08 -21.23 -30.38
N SER A 220 -18.87 -19.96 -30.02
CA SER A 220 -18.24 -18.95 -30.87
C SER A 220 -16.70 -18.93 -30.77
N TYR A 221 -16.12 -19.76 -29.89
CA TYR A 221 -14.67 -19.86 -29.69
C TYR A 221 -14.10 -20.92 -30.64
N SER A 222 -13.82 -20.50 -31.87
CA SER A 222 -13.19 -21.30 -32.94
C SER A 222 -11.77 -20.85 -33.21
#